data_AF-A0A2V3Y9Y6-F1
#
_entry.id   AF-A0A2V3Y9Y6-F1
#
_cell.length_a   1.000
_cell.length_b   1.000
_cell.length_c   1.000
_cell.angle_alpha   90.00
_cell.angle_beta   90.00
_cell.angle_gamma   90.00
#
_symmetry.space_group_name_H-M   'P 1'
#
loop_
_entity.id
_entity.type
_entity.pdbx_description
1 polymer ?
#
loop_
_entity_poly.entity_id
_entity_poly.type
_entity_poly.pdbx_seq_one_letter_code
_entity_poly.pdbx_strand_id
1 'polypeptide(L)'
;MDKNYETSIHRTGRIGVIIAIGFMMGIPAVISTVYGVWPESIGQIFAVGGGLLAVFLPTNIAEVLSYTPILGSSAYLTFLTGNVMNLKIPVVINAQVLTDTSQGTDEGDTIATIGVAVSSIVTTLIIVLGVILLVPLRPLLTSPAVQTATQYLLPALFGGILLSFVNDDCGEYEAKGKSLTMIFPLILVFVINAFYPLGGKEGFVVLLCMGVTVVCAMVMYKTGIIKMTLKSELKARKKN
;
A
#
# COMPACT_ATOMS: atom_id res chain seq x y z
N MET A 1 17.29 15.56 0.35
CA MET A 1 17.47 14.78 1.60
C MET A 1 18.91 14.78 2.08
N ASP A 2 19.14 14.99 3.38
CA ASP A 2 20.47 14.89 3.99
C ASP A 2 20.91 13.42 4.06
N LYS A 3 22.09 13.09 3.53
CA LYS A 3 22.54 11.69 3.30
C LYS A 3 22.63 10.88 4.60
N ASN A 4 22.84 11.59 5.71
CA ASN A 4 22.88 11.02 7.05
C ASN A 4 21.51 10.59 7.57
N TYR A 5 20.45 11.33 7.22
CA TYR A 5 19.07 11.02 7.64
C TYR A 5 18.57 9.73 6.97
N GLU A 6 18.72 9.63 5.64
CA GLU A 6 18.37 8.43 4.87
C GLU A 6 19.05 7.17 5.41
N THR A 7 20.37 7.27 5.62
CA THR A 7 21.16 6.15 6.12
C THR A 7 20.71 5.73 7.52
N SER A 8 20.35 6.70 8.37
CA SER A 8 19.87 6.43 9.73
C SER A 8 18.50 5.76 9.74
N ILE A 9 17.55 6.23 8.90
CA ILE A 9 16.22 5.62 8.81
C ILE A 9 16.32 4.20 8.25
N HIS A 10 17.06 3.99 7.17
CA HIS A 10 17.23 2.66 6.61
C HIS A 10 17.90 1.71 7.60
N ARG A 11 18.90 2.18 8.36
CA ARG A 11 19.53 1.37 9.40
C ARG A 11 18.53 0.98 10.49
N THR A 12 17.77 1.95 11.00
CA THR A 12 16.78 1.72 12.05
C THR A 12 15.66 0.80 11.57
N GLY A 13 15.15 1.03 10.35
CA GLY A 13 14.14 0.21 9.71
C GLY A 13 14.59 -1.23 9.50
N ARG A 14 15.82 -1.45 9.00
CA ARG A 14 16.38 -2.80 8.83
C ARG A 14 16.56 -3.54 10.15
N ILE A 15 17.06 -2.86 11.19
CA ILE A 15 17.18 -3.44 12.53
C ILE A 15 15.80 -3.85 13.05
N GLY A 16 14.79 -2.96 12.92
CA GLY A 16 13.42 -3.26 13.30
C GLY A 16 12.84 -4.48 12.58
N VAL A 17 13.04 -4.57 11.26
CA VAL A 17 12.60 -5.72 10.46
C VAL A 17 13.31 -7.01 10.89
N ILE A 18 14.62 -6.98 11.16
CA ILE A 18 15.36 -8.16 11.63
C ILE A 18 14.82 -8.65 12.98
N ILE A 19 14.57 -7.74 13.92
CA ILE A 19 14.00 -8.07 15.23
C ILE A 19 12.61 -8.70 15.05
N ALA A 20 11.79 -8.13 14.18
CA ALA A 20 10.44 -8.62 13.91
C ALA A 20 10.43 -10.02 13.26
N ILE A 21 11.33 -10.28 12.31
CA ILE A 21 11.53 -11.64 11.76
C ILE A 21 11.92 -12.60 12.87
N GLY A 22 12.80 -12.18 13.79
CA GLY A 22 13.18 -12.94 14.97
C GLY A 22 11.97 -13.33 15.83
N PHE A 23 11.05 -12.39 16.12
CA PHE A 23 9.82 -12.70 16.84
C PHE A 23 8.86 -13.59 16.04
N MET A 24 8.68 -13.30 14.75
CA MET A 24 7.75 -14.00 13.87
C MET A 24 8.13 -15.47 13.67
N MET A 25 9.43 -15.78 13.59
CA MET A 25 9.93 -17.16 13.56
C MET A 25 10.12 -17.76 14.96
N GLY A 26 10.50 -16.94 15.94
CA GLY A 26 10.80 -17.37 17.29
C GLY A 26 9.57 -17.90 18.04
N ILE A 27 8.41 -17.25 17.91
CA ILE A 27 7.18 -17.69 18.58
C ILE A 27 6.76 -19.10 18.11
N PRO A 28 6.61 -19.39 16.80
CA PRO A 28 6.35 -20.74 16.31
C PRO A 28 7.43 -21.76 16.71
N ALA A 29 8.71 -21.38 16.72
CA ALA A 29 9.80 -22.26 17.11
C ALA A 29 9.72 -22.66 18.59
N VAL A 30 9.43 -21.70 19.48
CA VAL A 30 9.22 -21.96 20.91
C VAL A 30 8.02 -22.87 21.12
N ILE A 31 6.88 -22.58 20.47
CA ILE A 31 5.68 -23.43 20.53
C ILE A 31 6.00 -24.84 20.04
N SER A 32 6.66 -24.97 18.89
CA SER A 32 7.02 -26.28 18.32
C SER A 32 7.94 -27.09 19.24
N THR A 33 8.83 -26.41 19.97
CA THR A 33 9.73 -27.05 20.95
C THR A 33 8.97 -27.51 22.19
N VAL A 34 8.10 -26.67 22.74
CA VAL A 34 7.34 -26.99 23.96
C VAL A 34 6.34 -28.13 23.71
N TYR A 35 5.70 -28.14 22.55
CA TYR A 35 4.69 -29.14 22.19
C TYR A 35 5.23 -30.32 21.37
N GLY A 36 6.53 -30.34 21.07
CA GLY A 36 7.17 -31.42 20.29
C GLY A 36 6.67 -31.55 18.85
N VAL A 37 6.04 -30.50 18.29
CA VAL A 37 5.43 -30.49 16.95
C VAL A 37 6.36 -29.87 15.90
N TRP A 38 7.65 -30.18 15.99
CA TRP A 38 8.59 -29.75 14.95
C TRP A 38 8.31 -30.47 13.63
N PRO A 39 8.39 -29.78 12.48
CA PRO A 39 8.28 -30.43 11.18
C PRO A 39 9.37 -31.48 11.02
N GLU A 40 9.00 -32.68 10.58
CA GLU A 40 9.90 -33.84 10.47
C GLU A 40 10.94 -33.65 9.36
N SER A 41 10.64 -32.81 8.37
CA SER A 41 11.56 -32.43 7.30
C SER A 41 11.28 -31.05 6.74
N ILE A 42 12.32 -30.43 6.18
CA ILE A 42 12.19 -29.20 5.37
C ILE A 42 11.26 -29.45 4.16
N GLY A 43 11.20 -30.68 3.66
CA GLY A 43 10.30 -31.06 2.56
C GLY A 43 8.81 -30.89 2.90
N GLN A 44 8.39 -31.18 4.13
CA GLN A 44 7.01 -30.93 4.57
C GLN A 44 6.68 -29.44 4.64
N ILE A 45 7.65 -28.60 5.04
CA ILE A 45 7.48 -27.14 5.08
C ILE A 45 7.23 -26.60 3.67
N PHE A 46 8.00 -27.05 2.67
CA PHE A 46 7.79 -26.66 1.28
C PHE A 46 6.54 -27.30 0.65
N ALA A 47 6.18 -28.52 1.02
CA ALA A 47 4.97 -29.17 0.53
C ALA A 47 3.69 -28.43 0.98
N VAL A 48 3.66 -27.95 2.22
CA VAL A 48 2.52 -27.22 2.78
C VAL A 48 2.57 -25.73 2.46
N GLY A 49 3.75 -25.11 2.59
CA GLY A 49 3.95 -23.67 2.44
C GLY A 49 4.29 -23.22 1.01
N GLY A 50 4.76 -24.12 0.14
CA GLY A 50 5.23 -23.76 -1.21
C GLY A 50 4.15 -23.17 -2.09
N GLY A 51 2.92 -23.70 -2.01
CA GLY A 51 1.76 -23.14 -2.72
C GLY A 51 1.42 -21.72 -2.24
N LEU A 52 1.41 -21.49 -0.91
CA LEU A 52 1.23 -20.15 -0.36
C LEU A 52 2.35 -19.21 -0.81
N LEU A 53 3.61 -19.64 -0.72
CA LEU A 53 4.76 -18.84 -1.15
C LEU A 53 4.67 -18.48 -2.63
N ALA A 54 4.25 -19.42 -3.50
CA ALA A 54 4.12 -19.17 -4.93
C ALA A 54 3.06 -18.10 -5.27
N VAL A 55 2.01 -17.97 -4.46
CA VAL A 55 0.93 -16.97 -4.65
C VAL A 55 1.26 -15.64 -3.96
N PHE A 56 1.74 -15.70 -2.72
CA PHE A 56 1.99 -14.51 -1.93
C PHE A 56 3.28 -13.82 -2.31
N LEU A 57 4.33 -14.52 -2.72
CA LEU A 57 5.61 -13.88 -3.03
C LEU A 57 5.52 -12.89 -4.20
N PRO A 58 4.91 -13.24 -5.36
CA PRO A 58 4.72 -12.27 -6.45
C PRO A 58 3.84 -11.09 -6.03
N THR A 59 2.79 -11.35 -5.25
CA THR A 59 1.86 -10.33 -4.75
C THR A 59 2.54 -9.34 -3.80
N ASN A 60 3.34 -9.83 -2.85
CA ASN A 60 4.10 -8.97 -1.94
C ASN A 60 5.18 -8.17 -2.66
N ILE A 61 5.86 -8.75 -3.67
CA ILE A 61 6.83 -8.01 -4.49
C ILE A 61 6.13 -6.88 -5.24
N ALA A 62 4.99 -7.17 -5.88
CA ALA A 62 4.18 -6.18 -6.56
C ALA A 62 3.76 -5.05 -5.61
N GLU A 63 3.35 -5.42 -4.40
CA GLU A 63 2.93 -4.49 -3.36
C GLU A 63 4.07 -3.55 -2.93
N VAL A 64 5.24 -4.11 -2.63
CA VAL A 64 6.42 -3.34 -2.24
C VAL A 64 6.81 -2.35 -3.34
N LEU A 65 6.92 -2.82 -4.59
CA LEU A 65 7.28 -1.96 -5.71
C LEU A 65 6.24 -0.87 -5.99
N SER A 66 4.95 -1.17 -5.79
CA SER A 66 3.86 -0.21 -6.02
C SER A 66 3.80 0.87 -4.95
N TYR A 67 4.06 0.50 -3.69
CA TYR A 67 3.81 1.37 -2.55
C TYR A 67 5.05 2.08 -2.04
N THR A 68 6.26 1.57 -2.28
CA THR A 68 7.49 2.28 -1.90
C THR A 68 7.57 3.72 -2.46
N PRO A 69 7.18 4.02 -3.71
CA PRO A 69 7.17 5.40 -4.21
C PRO A 69 6.22 6.34 -3.46
N ILE A 70 5.14 5.80 -2.89
CA ILE A 70 4.13 6.57 -2.13
C ILE A 70 4.56 6.74 -0.68
N LEU A 71 5.12 5.69 -0.09
CA LEU A 71 5.47 5.64 1.32
C LEU A 71 6.85 6.24 1.63
N GLY A 72 7.77 6.24 0.66
CA GLY A 72 9.15 6.66 0.85
C GLY A 72 9.84 5.89 1.99
N SER A 73 10.52 6.62 2.87
CA SER A 73 11.24 6.15 4.05
C SER A 73 10.35 5.43 5.06
N SER A 74 9.05 5.76 5.08
CA SER A 74 8.06 5.15 5.98
C SER A 74 7.69 3.70 5.61
N ALA A 75 8.17 3.21 4.46
CA ALA A 75 7.89 1.86 3.97
C ALA A 75 8.26 0.77 4.98
N TYR A 76 9.40 0.88 5.67
CA TYR A 76 9.83 -0.12 6.67
C TYR A 76 8.83 -0.25 7.81
N LEU A 77 8.38 0.87 8.37
CA LEU A 77 7.37 0.89 9.45
C LEU A 77 6.02 0.39 8.94
N THR A 78 5.66 0.78 7.72
CA THR A 78 4.41 0.39 7.06
C THR A 78 4.32 -1.12 6.86
N PHE A 79 5.35 -1.75 6.29
CA PHE A 79 5.38 -3.19 6.08
C PHE A 79 5.51 -3.98 7.39
N LEU A 80 6.17 -3.42 8.40
CA LEU A 80 6.27 -4.04 9.72
C LEU A 80 4.93 -4.06 10.46
N THR A 81 4.18 -2.95 10.41
CA THR A 81 2.91 -2.79 11.13
C THR A 81 1.71 -3.36 10.35
N GLY A 82 1.88 -3.57 9.05
CA GLY A 82 0.89 -4.20 8.18
C GLY A 82 -0.31 -3.31 7.85
N ASN A 83 -1.32 -3.94 7.25
CA ASN A 83 -2.54 -3.30 6.75
C ASN A 83 -2.26 -2.10 5.82
N VAL A 84 -1.30 -2.30 4.91
CA VAL A 84 -0.76 -1.26 4.04
C VAL A 84 -1.85 -0.70 3.14
N MET A 85 -2.51 -1.58 2.40
CA MET A 85 -3.51 -1.24 1.40
C MET A 85 -4.76 -0.59 2.00
N ASN A 86 -5.26 -1.08 3.14
CA ASN A 86 -6.55 -0.60 3.66
C ASN A 86 -6.45 0.55 4.67
N LEU A 87 -5.27 0.82 5.25
CA LEU A 87 -5.15 1.92 6.23
C LEU A 87 -4.01 2.87 5.90
N LYS A 88 -2.82 2.36 5.61
CA LYS A 88 -1.61 3.18 5.55
C LYS A 88 -1.56 4.04 4.30
N ILE A 89 -1.83 3.43 3.15
CA ILE A 89 -1.86 4.12 1.86
C ILE A 89 -2.92 5.24 1.82
N PRO A 90 -4.19 5.01 2.20
CA PRO A 90 -5.17 6.09 2.26
C PRO A 90 -4.77 7.24 3.19
N VAL A 91 -4.20 6.93 4.36
CA VAL A 91 -3.77 7.97 5.33
C VAL A 91 -2.65 8.82 4.75
N VAL A 92 -1.66 8.19 4.11
CA VAL A 92 -0.52 8.90 3.50
C VAL A 92 -0.99 9.77 2.33
N ILE A 93 -1.77 9.21 1.41
CA ILE A 93 -2.31 9.94 0.25
C ILE A 93 -3.15 11.14 0.73
N ASN A 94 -4.06 10.93 1.67
CA ASN A 94 -4.90 12.03 2.17
C ASN A 94 -4.08 13.09 2.92
N ALA A 95 -3.08 12.68 3.71
CA ALA A 95 -2.21 13.63 4.39
C ALA A 95 -1.40 14.47 3.38
N GLN A 96 -0.92 13.88 2.30
CA GLN A 96 -0.18 14.60 1.25
C GLN A 96 -1.08 15.53 0.46
N VAL A 97 -2.30 15.11 0.13
CA VAL A 97 -3.32 15.97 -0.51
C VAL A 97 -3.68 17.15 0.40
N LEU A 98 -3.90 16.92 1.70
CA LEU A 98 -4.24 17.99 2.66
C LEU A 98 -3.11 18.99 2.91
N THR A 99 -1.87 18.58 2.67
CA THR A 99 -0.67 19.40 2.88
C THR A 99 -0.10 19.95 1.57
N ASP A 100 -0.72 19.68 0.42
CA ASP A 100 -0.22 19.99 -0.92
C ASP A 100 1.22 19.48 -1.16
N THR A 101 1.62 18.39 -0.49
CA THR A 101 2.95 17.79 -0.63
C THR A 101 2.95 16.71 -1.71
N SER A 102 4.11 16.54 -2.36
CA SER A 102 4.26 15.66 -3.51
C SER A 102 4.95 14.35 -3.13
N GLN A 103 4.55 13.24 -3.75
CA GLN A 103 5.24 11.96 -3.58
C GLN A 103 6.70 12.06 -4.03
N GLY A 104 7.61 11.42 -3.29
CA GLY A 104 9.02 11.39 -3.65
C GLY A 104 9.78 12.71 -3.43
N THR A 105 9.18 13.72 -2.81
CA THR A 105 9.89 14.90 -2.30
C THR A 105 10.22 14.75 -0.82
N ASP A 106 11.21 15.50 -0.33
CA ASP A 106 11.63 15.48 1.10
C ASP A 106 10.45 15.82 2.04
N GLU A 107 9.61 16.79 1.65
CA GLU A 107 8.42 17.18 2.41
C GLU A 107 7.36 16.06 2.40
N GLY A 108 7.12 15.46 1.23
CA GLY A 108 6.17 14.35 1.09
C GLY A 108 6.59 13.11 1.88
N ASP A 109 7.88 12.82 1.96
CA ASP A 109 8.44 11.72 2.75
C ASP A 109 8.27 11.94 4.26
N THR A 110 8.47 13.18 4.71
CA THR A 110 8.25 13.57 6.11
C THR A 110 6.78 13.42 6.49
N ILE A 111 5.86 13.91 5.64
CA ILE A 111 4.41 13.78 5.86
C ILE A 111 3.98 12.31 5.84
N ALA A 112 4.49 11.51 4.89
CA ALA A 112 4.23 10.07 4.84
C ALA A 112 4.66 9.37 6.13
N THR A 113 5.87 9.68 6.61
CA THR A 113 6.41 9.11 7.85
C THR A 113 5.56 9.43 9.07
N ILE A 114 5.13 10.69 9.22
CA ILE A 114 4.24 11.10 10.33
C ILE A 114 2.88 10.40 10.21
N GLY A 115 2.29 10.38 9.02
CA GLY A 115 1.00 9.74 8.76
C GLY A 115 1.02 8.25 9.10
N VAL A 116 2.05 7.53 8.66
CA VAL A 116 2.25 6.11 8.97
C VAL A 116 2.48 5.89 10.46
N ALA A 117 3.31 6.71 11.12
CA ALA A 117 3.59 6.57 12.55
C ALA A 117 2.31 6.72 13.39
N VAL A 118 1.55 7.80 13.18
CA VAL A 118 0.29 8.06 13.89
C VAL A 118 -0.73 6.96 13.60
N SER A 119 -0.90 6.60 12.33
CA SER A 119 -1.78 5.49 11.94
C SER A 119 -1.41 4.20 12.65
N SER A 120 -0.11 3.91 12.81
CA SER A 120 0.38 2.67 13.44
C SER A 120 0.13 2.65 14.93
N ILE A 121 0.36 3.77 15.61
CA ILE A 121 0.04 3.91 17.03
C ILE A 121 -1.45 3.72 17.25
N VAL A 122 -2.29 4.44 16.51
CA VAL A 122 -3.75 4.37 16.64
C VAL A 122 -4.26 2.96 16.34
N THR A 123 -3.79 2.32 15.26
CA THR A 123 -4.19 0.95 14.91
C THR A 123 -3.81 -0.02 16.01
N THR A 124 -2.60 0.08 16.56
CA THR A 124 -2.13 -0.79 17.63
C THR A 124 -2.97 -0.62 18.89
N LEU A 125 -3.28 0.62 19.28
CA LEU A 125 -4.13 0.91 20.43
C LEU A 125 -5.55 0.35 20.25
N ILE A 126 -6.14 0.54 19.07
CA ILE A 126 -7.48 0.00 18.76
C ILE A 126 -7.47 -1.53 18.80
N ILE A 127 -6.43 -2.19 18.28
CA ILE A 127 -6.31 -3.65 18.33
C ILE A 127 -6.20 -4.12 19.78
N VAL A 128 -5.35 -3.49 20.60
CA VAL A 128 -5.19 -3.83 22.03
C VAL A 128 -6.52 -3.69 22.77
N LEU A 129 -7.22 -2.56 22.56
CA LEU A 129 -8.55 -2.35 23.14
C LEU A 129 -9.56 -3.39 22.64
N GLY A 130 -9.54 -3.70 21.34
CA GLY A 130 -10.41 -4.69 20.73
C GLY A 130 -10.20 -6.10 21.29
N VAL A 131 -8.96 -6.49 21.58
CA VAL A 131 -8.63 -7.77 22.22
C VAL A 131 -9.13 -7.82 23.66
N ILE A 132 -8.92 -6.75 24.44
CA ILE A 132 -9.40 -6.67 25.84
C ILE A 132 -10.94 -6.71 25.89
N LEU A 133 -11.59 -6.01 24.97
CA LEU A 133 -13.04 -5.86 24.92
C LEU A 133 -13.73 -6.92 24.05
N LEU A 134 -13.01 -7.95 23.59
CA LEU A 134 -13.54 -8.91 22.62
C LEU A 134 -14.73 -9.71 23.18
N VAL A 135 -14.69 -10.03 24.49
CA VAL A 135 -15.78 -10.73 25.18
C VAL A 135 -17.07 -9.90 25.22
N PRO A 136 -17.08 -8.64 25.69
CA PRO A 136 -18.30 -7.82 25.69
C PRO A 136 -18.72 -7.31 24.30
N LEU A 137 -17.81 -7.09 23.36
CA LEU A 137 -18.17 -6.61 22.01
C LEU A 137 -18.69 -7.69 21.07
N ARG A 138 -18.49 -8.98 21.38
CA ARG A 138 -18.90 -10.11 20.53
C ARG A 138 -20.34 -9.99 19.98
N PRO A 139 -21.39 -9.73 20.77
CA PRO A 139 -22.76 -9.62 20.25
C PRO A 139 -22.96 -8.45 19.28
N LEU A 140 -22.19 -7.37 19.44
CA LEU A 140 -22.24 -6.20 18.57
C LEU A 140 -21.52 -6.47 17.23
N LEU A 141 -20.32 -7.06 17.30
CA LEU A 141 -19.50 -7.37 16.12
C LEU A 141 -20.14 -8.44 15.23
N THR A 142 -20.89 -9.38 15.81
CA THR A 142 -21.61 -10.41 15.04
C THR A 142 -23.00 -9.97 14.59
N SER A 143 -23.41 -8.73 14.86
CA SER A 143 -24.71 -8.25 14.42
C SER A 143 -24.77 -8.21 12.88
N PRO A 144 -25.94 -8.50 12.27
CA PRO A 144 -26.09 -8.47 10.82
C PRO A 144 -25.75 -7.12 10.19
N ALA A 145 -26.01 -6.03 10.92
CA ALA A 145 -25.68 -4.67 10.50
C ALA A 145 -24.16 -4.45 10.36
N VAL A 146 -23.38 -4.91 11.35
CA VAL A 146 -21.92 -4.77 11.32
C VAL A 146 -21.31 -5.65 10.24
N GLN A 147 -21.79 -6.89 10.08
CA GLN A 147 -21.33 -7.77 9.00
C GLN A 147 -21.55 -7.15 7.61
N THR A 148 -22.73 -6.58 7.39
CA THR A 148 -23.05 -5.89 6.14
C THR A 148 -22.16 -4.66 5.95
N ALA A 149 -21.98 -3.84 6.99
CA ALA A 149 -21.12 -2.66 6.92
C ALA A 149 -19.65 -3.02 6.62
N THR A 150 -19.13 -4.11 7.20
CA THR A 150 -17.76 -4.58 6.94
C THR A 150 -17.56 -4.97 5.47
N GLN A 151 -18.57 -5.53 4.81
CA GLN A 151 -18.49 -5.88 3.38
C GLN A 151 -18.34 -4.65 2.47
N TYR A 152 -18.93 -3.51 2.85
CA TYR A 152 -18.84 -2.27 2.08
C TYR A 152 -17.60 -1.43 2.41
N LEU A 153 -16.87 -1.77 3.47
CA LEU A 153 -15.71 -0.98 3.91
C LEU A 153 -14.59 -0.93 2.86
N LEU A 154 -14.21 -2.09 2.32
CA LEU A 154 -13.15 -2.18 1.30
C LEU A 154 -13.54 -1.45 0.00
N PRO A 155 -14.71 -1.70 -0.61
CA PRO A 155 -15.14 -0.96 -1.80
C PRO A 155 -15.17 0.56 -1.60
N ALA A 156 -15.70 1.04 -0.46
CA ALA A 156 -15.76 2.47 -0.18
C ALA A 156 -14.37 3.09 -0.03
N LEU A 157 -13.45 2.37 0.61
CA LEU A 157 -12.07 2.80 0.81
C LEU A 157 -11.32 2.92 -0.52
N PHE A 158 -11.37 1.89 -1.36
CA PHE A 158 -10.72 1.92 -2.68
C PHE A 158 -11.37 2.94 -3.61
N GLY A 159 -12.70 3.11 -3.54
CA GLY A 159 -13.41 4.17 -4.25
C GLY A 159 -12.91 5.57 -3.86
N GLY A 160 -12.71 5.81 -2.56
CA GLY A 160 -12.15 7.06 -2.06
C GLY A 160 -10.73 7.32 -2.57
N ILE A 161 -9.84 6.32 -2.50
CA ILE A 161 -8.47 6.42 -3.04
C ILE A 161 -8.49 6.71 -4.54
N LEU A 162 -9.37 6.03 -5.30
CA LEU A 162 -9.52 6.23 -6.73
C LEU A 162 -9.83 7.70 -7.05
N LEU A 163 -10.79 8.29 -6.33
CA LEU A 163 -11.13 9.70 -6.48
C LEU A 163 -9.97 10.64 -6.13
N SER A 164 -9.14 10.30 -5.13
CA SER A 164 -7.92 11.05 -4.81
C SER A 164 -6.89 11.07 -5.94
N PHE A 165 -6.96 10.11 -6.89
CA PHE A 165 -6.12 10.08 -8.09
C PHE A 165 -6.78 10.71 -9.33
N VAL A 166 -8.08 11.01 -9.29
CA VAL A 166 -8.79 11.74 -10.36
C VAL A 166 -8.56 13.23 -10.19
N ASN A 167 -7.35 13.66 -10.51
CA ASN A 167 -6.94 15.06 -10.56
C ASN A 167 -5.91 15.26 -11.68
N ASP A 168 -5.65 16.52 -12.02
CA ASP A 168 -4.57 16.90 -12.95
C ASP A 168 -3.24 17.13 -12.20
N ASP A 169 -3.22 16.91 -10.89
CA ASP A 169 -2.08 17.21 -10.02
C ASP A 169 -1.05 16.07 -10.04
N CYS A 170 0.19 16.38 -10.38
CA CYS A 170 1.34 15.48 -10.34
C CYS A 170 2.47 16.04 -9.46
N GLY A 171 2.11 16.81 -8.44
CA GLY A 171 3.06 17.40 -7.51
C GLY A 171 3.59 18.74 -8.00
N GLU A 172 4.84 18.80 -8.48
CA GLU A 172 5.41 20.04 -9.05
C GLU A 172 4.82 20.41 -10.43
N TYR A 173 4.23 19.41 -11.12
CA TYR A 173 3.66 19.55 -12.45
C TYR A 173 2.13 19.38 -12.41
N GLU A 174 1.43 20.14 -13.24
CA GLU A 174 0.03 19.90 -13.59
C GLU A 174 0.00 19.19 -14.95
N ALA A 175 -0.56 17.98 -14.98
CA ALA A 175 -0.69 17.15 -16.17
C ALA A 175 -2.17 17.04 -16.54
N LYS A 176 -2.64 17.92 -17.43
CA LYS A 176 -4.03 17.92 -17.89
C LYS A 176 -4.36 16.60 -18.58
N GLY A 177 -5.41 15.92 -18.10
CA GLY A 177 -5.85 14.65 -18.66
C GLY A 177 -5.12 13.42 -18.10
N LYS A 178 -4.43 13.54 -16.97
CA LYS A 178 -3.79 12.41 -16.25
C LYS A 178 -4.75 11.23 -16.07
N SER A 179 -6.01 11.48 -15.75
CA SER A 179 -7.02 10.43 -15.55
C SER A 179 -7.23 9.53 -16.77
N LEU A 180 -6.96 10.01 -18.01
CA LEU A 180 -7.02 9.19 -19.23
C LEU A 180 -6.03 8.02 -19.20
N THR A 181 -4.89 8.17 -18.51
CA THR A 181 -3.88 7.11 -18.37
C THR A 181 -4.39 5.94 -17.52
N MET A 182 -5.38 6.17 -16.65
CA MET A 182 -5.96 5.15 -15.76
C MET A 182 -7.13 4.39 -16.39
N ILE A 183 -7.84 5.02 -17.34
CA ILE A 183 -9.02 4.43 -17.98
C ILE A 183 -8.67 3.16 -18.75
N PHE A 184 -7.57 3.18 -19.52
CA PHE A 184 -7.18 2.03 -20.35
C PHE A 184 -6.79 0.79 -19.52
N PRO A 185 -5.91 0.89 -18.50
CA PRO A 185 -5.64 -0.21 -17.58
C PRO A 185 -6.89 -0.73 -16.88
N LEU A 186 -7.80 0.15 -16.45
CA LEU A 186 -9.05 -0.27 -15.80
C LEU A 186 -9.92 -1.10 -16.74
N ILE A 187 -10.16 -0.63 -17.96
CA ILE A 187 -10.95 -1.38 -18.96
C ILE A 187 -10.31 -2.75 -19.21
N LEU A 188 -8.98 -2.80 -19.36
CA LEU A 188 -8.25 -4.04 -19.58
C LEU A 188 -8.48 -5.03 -18.43
N VAL A 189 -8.40 -4.58 -17.17
CA VAL A 189 -8.68 -5.43 -15.99
C VAL A 189 -10.12 -5.92 -15.98
N PHE A 190 -11.10 -5.06 -16.24
CA PHE A 190 -12.52 -5.44 -16.27
C PHE A 190 -12.81 -6.46 -17.37
N VAL A 191 -12.26 -6.26 -18.56
CA VAL A 191 -12.41 -7.18 -19.69
C VAL A 191 -11.77 -8.53 -19.36
N ILE A 192 -10.53 -8.54 -18.88
CA ILE A 192 -9.84 -9.79 -18.51
C ILE A 192 -10.61 -10.51 -17.41
N ASN A 193 -11.08 -9.81 -16.37
CA ASN A 193 -11.84 -10.42 -15.28
C ASN A 193 -13.18 -11.02 -15.75
N ALA A 194 -13.82 -10.41 -16.75
CA ALA A 194 -15.06 -10.93 -17.33
C ALA A 194 -14.86 -12.24 -18.10
N PHE A 195 -13.70 -12.43 -18.75
CA PHE A 195 -13.38 -13.65 -19.50
C PHE A 195 -12.60 -14.69 -18.66
N TYR A 196 -11.89 -14.26 -17.61
CA TYR A 196 -11.06 -15.12 -16.77
C TYR A 196 -11.00 -14.60 -15.32
N PRO A 197 -11.44 -15.39 -14.33
CA PRO A 197 -11.44 -14.96 -12.93
C PRO A 197 -10.01 -14.72 -12.44
N LEU A 198 -9.74 -13.50 -12.00
CA LEU A 198 -8.41 -13.05 -11.56
C LEU A 198 -8.09 -13.42 -10.09
N GLY A 199 -9.00 -14.10 -9.41
CA GLY A 199 -8.83 -14.54 -8.03
C GLY A 199 -7.52 -15.34 -7.84
N GLY A 200 -6.70 -14.91 -6.88
CA GLY A 200 -5.42 -15.53 -6.56
C GLY A 200 -4.26 -15.18 -7.51
N LYS A 201 -4.47 -14.32 -8.52
CA LYS A 201 -3.41 -13.84 -9.45
C LYS A 201 -3.19 -12.33 -9.37
N GLU A 202 -3.72 -11.69 -8.34
CA GLU A 202 -3.74 -10.24 -8.16
C GLU A 202 -2.35 -9.62 -8.27
N GLY A 203 -1.32 -10.23 -7.68
CA GLY A 203 0.07 -9.77 -7.78
C GLY A 203 0.59 -9.65 -9.22
N PHE A 204 0.32 -10.65 -10.06
CA PHE A 204 0.71 -10.62 -11.47
C PHE A 204 -0.06 -9.57 -12.26
N VAL A 205 -1.35 -9.42 -11.96
CA VAL A 205 -2.22 -8.39 -12.59
C VAL A 205 -1.72 -7.00 -12.23
N VAL A 206 -1.38 -6.74 -10.97
CA VAL A 206 -0.86 -5.43 -10.53
C VAL A 206 0.44 -5.08 -11.26
N LEU A 207 1.40 -6.00 -11.35
CA LEU A 207 2.65 -5.77 -12.08
C LEU A 207 2.41 -5.48 -13.56
N LEU A 208 1.51 -6.23 -14.21
CA LEU A 208 1.16 -6.01 -15.60
C LEU A 208 0.48 -4.64 -15.79
N CYS A 209 -0.46 -4.29 -14.91
CA CYS A 209 -1.13 -2.99 -14.93
C CYS A 209 -0.17 -1.83 -14.72
N MET A 210 0.82 -1.96 -13.83
CA MET A 210 1.87 -0.95 -13.68
C MET A 210 2.61 -0.72 -14.99
N GLY A 211 3.06 -1.80 -15.64
CA GLY A 211 3.75 -1.73 -16.93
C GLY A 211 2.89 -1.09 -18.02
N VAL A 212 1.63 -1.53 -18.16
CA VAL A 212 0.68 -0.97 -19.14
C VAL A 212 0.43 0.51 -18.86
N THR A 213 0.24 0.92 -17.61
CA THR A 213 0.00 2.32 -17.24
C THR A 213 1.19 3.20 -17.62
N VAL A 214 2.42 2.75 -17.37
CA VAL A 214 3.64 3.48 -17.76
C VAL A 214 3.74 3.61 -19.29
N VAL A 215 3.45 2.55 -20.04
CA VAL A 215 3.44 2.58 -21.51
C VAL A 215 2.37 3.55 -22.03
N CYS A 216 1.15 3.48 -21.50
CA CYS A 216 0.07 4.40 -21.85
C CYS A 216 0.44 5.85 -21.57
N ALA A 217 1.03 6.12 -20.40
CA ALA A 217 1.49 7.46 -20.03
C ALA A 217 2.57 7.97 -21.00
N MET A 218 3.56 7.14 -21.36
CA MET A 218 4.61 7.51 -22.32
C MET A 218 4.05 7.79 -23.72
N VAL A 219 3.12 6.97 -24.21
CA VAL A 219 2.48 7.17 -25.52
C VAL A 219 1.68 8.48 -25.51
N MET A 220 0.83 8.69 -24.49
CA MET A 220 0.01 9.90 -24.36
C MET A 220 0.86 11.17 -24.25
N TYR A 221 1.99 11.11 -23.54
CA TYR A 221 2.96 12.20 -23.46
C TYR A 221 3.61 12.49 -24.83
N LYS A 222 4.10 11.45 -25.53
CA LYS A 222 4.73 11.61 -26.85
C LYS A 222 3.77 12.10 -27.93
N THR A 223 2.49 11.74 -27.85
CA THR A 223 1.44 12.23 -28.75
C THR A 223 0.97 13.65 -28.43
N GLY A 224 1.46 14.26 -27.34
CA GLY A 224 1.10 15.62 -26.94
C GLY A 224 -0.30 15.78 -26.35
N ILE A 225 -1.00 14.66 -26.07
CA ILE A 225 -2.32 14.64 -25.42
C ILE A 225 -2.18 15.11 -23.96
N ILE A 226 -1.13 14.65 -23.27
CA ILE A 226 -0.80 15.09 -21.91
C ILE A 226 0.34 16.10 -22.00
N LYS A 227 0.05 17.34 -21.60
CA LYS A 227 1.07 18.39 -21.44
C LYS A 227 1.34 18.59 -19.97
N MET A 228 2.59 18.42 -19.58
CA MET A 228 3.06 18.74 -18.24
C MET A 228 3.42 20.23 -18.20
N THR A 229 2.80 20.97 -17.29
CA THR A 229 3.10 22.38 -17.05
C THR A 229 3.56 22.57 -15.61
N LEU A 230 4.62 23.33 -15.40
CA LEU A 230 5.10 23.64 -14.05
C LEU A 230 4.08 24.49 -13.29
N LYS A 231 3.77 24.12 -12.04
CA LYS A 231 2.86 24.91 -11.19
C LYS A 231 3.38 26.31 -10.91
N SER A 232 4.70 26.51 -10.87
CA SER A 232 5.33 27.84 -10.71
C SER A 232 5.02 28.76 -11.89
N GLU A 233 5.04 28.24 -13.12
CA GLU A 233 4.69 28.99 -14.34
C GLU A 233 3.20 29.28 -14.43
N LEU A 234 2.35 28.35 -13.98
CA LEU A 234 0.90 28.55 -13.90
C LEU A 234 0.51 29.63 -12.87
N LYS A 235 1.17 29.64 -11.70
CA LYS A 235 0.99 30.71 -10.69
C LYS A 235 1.46 32.07 -11.22
N ALA A 236 2.56 32.12 -11.98
CA ALA A 236 3.04 33.35 -12.61
C ALA A 236 2.07 33.87 -13.68
N ARG A 237 1.49 32.98 -14.49
CA ARG A 237 0.48 33.35 -15.52
C ARG A 237 -0.86 33.81 -14.95
N LYS A 238 -1.27 33.34 -13.76
CA LYS A 238 -2.51 33.79 -13.10
C LYS A 238 -2.36 35.16 -12.40
N LYS A 239 -1.14 35.64 -12.21
CA LYS A 239 -0.85 36.90 -11.52
C LYS A 239 -0.69 38.10 -12.47
N ASN A 240 -0.60 37.84 -13.78
CA ASN A 240 -0.66 38.83 -14.86
C ASN A 240 -2.05 38.79 -15.51
#